data_AF-A0A6A4A9J5-F1
#
_entry.id   AF-A0A6A4A9J5-F1
#
_cell.length_a   1.000
_cell.length_b   1.000
_cell.length_c   1.000
_cell.angle_alpha   90.00
_cell.angle_beta   90.00
_cell.angle_gamma   90.00
#
_symmetry.space_group_name_H-M   'P 1'
#
loop_
_entity.id
_entity.type
_entity.pdbx_description
1 polymer ?
#
loop_
_entity_poly.entity_id
_entity_poly.type
_entity_poly.pdbx_seq_one_letter_code
_entity_poly.pdbx_strand_id
1 'polypeptide(L)'
;MEQLLSLMLPISALNVKSQAEKPNQVDVLVSAYKVIVTTLGPEASLRKYDATRENPTSYHHSTLMPLVVKTRELLSDAFHSRFFSRYTDREVMRTCSYVWEMQMLLHPNLKQPDGALMEMVKTCGKLRRLDDDVIRRNQSVVKSTVKQKLRSIMRDLAPPCTEQINISPQQIPGYVSDAFSDDLSELFNIRTIAAEPATPQLLHEEVMDEELERWFRDPSLLQAMAKGPESVLHFWKRQQESGTYRFLPSAARIVFAVPASSAQIERDFGISGQMVTVQRASLSSENIDMCSFLNRNREFIDVTQCSNLTAEEARDSVPANVTVNLDPQTALEMFESDWEQALINSFSAHISTEL
;
A
#
# COMPACT_ATOMS: atom_id res chain seq x y z
N MET A 1 -3.15 -35.09 -14.95
CA MET A 1 -2.77 -34.62 -13.60
C MET A 1 -1.61 -33.62 -13.64
N GLU A 2 -0.50 -33.90 -14.33
CA GLU A 2 0.68 -33.01 -14.38
C GLU A 2 0.40 -31.57 -14.87
N GLN A 3 -0.42 -31.40 -15.91
CA GLN A 3 -0.79 -30.07 -16.41
C GLN A 3 -1.60 -29.28 -15.37
N LEU A 4 -2.48 -29.92 -14.61
CA LEU A 4 -3.20 -29.26 -13.51
C LEU A 4 -2.24 -28.88 -12.37
N LEU A 5 -1.30 -29.77 -12.01
CA LEU A 5 -0.28 -29.45 -11.01
C LEU A 5 0.58 -28.25 -11.44
N SER A 6 0.95 -28.20 -12.71
CA SER A 6 1.71 -27.10 -13.33
C SER A 6 0.96 -25.77 -13.26
N LEU A 7 -0.38 -25.80 -13.34
CA LEU A 7 -1.25 -24.63 -13.16
C LEU A 7 -1.34 -24.20 -11.68
N MET A 8 -1.46 -25.16 -10.76
CA MET A 8 -1.70 -24.89 -9.34
C MET A 8 -0.45 -24.47 -8.58
N LEU A 9 0.74 -24.99 -8.91
CA LEU A 9 1.97 -24.70 -8.16
C LEU A 9 2.32 -23.21 -8.06
N PRO A 10 2.27 -22.41 -9.15
CA PRO A 10 2.51 -20.97 -9.05
C PRO A 10 1.51 -20.25 -8.14
N ILE A 11 0.25 -20.72 -8.09
CA ILE A 11 -0.80 -20.17 -7.23
C ILE A 11 -0.53 -20.54 -5.77
N SER A 12 -0.16 -21.79 -5.50
CA SER A 12 0.26 -22.21 -4.16
C SER A 12 1.48 -21.44 -3.67
N ALA A 13 2.45 -21.16 -4.55
CA ALA A 13 3.61 -20.34 -4.22
C ALA A 13 3.23 -18.88 -3.91
N LEU A 14 2.24 -18.32 -4.61
CA LEU A 14 1.66 -17.01 -4.28
C LEU A 14 1.02 -17.04 -2.89
N ASN A 15 0.22 -18.08 -2.57
CA ASN A 15 -0.40 -18.23 -1.26
C ASN A 15 0.65 -18.26 -0.14
N VAL A 16 1.69 -19.09 -0.28
CA VAL A 16 2.81 -19.16 0.68
C VAL A 16 3.47 -17.79 0.85
N LYS A 17 3.69 -17.06 -0.25
CA LYS A 17 4.29 -15.72 -0.18
C LYS A 17 3.39 -14.70 0.51
N SER A 18 2.08 -14.73 0.24
CA SER A 18 1.11 -13.83 0.88
C SER A 18 0.98 -14.07 2.39
N GLN A 19 1.29 -15.29 2.83
CA GLN A 19 1.28 -15.68 4.24
C GLN A 19 2.58 -15.32 4.97
N ALA A 20 3.62 -14.93 4.26
CA ALA A 20 4.91 -14.63 4.87
C ALA A 20 4.85 -13.29 5.64
N GLU A 21 5.31 -13.29 6.88
CA GLU A 21 5.48 -12.08 7.70
C GLU A 21 6.77 -11.36 7.30
N LYS A 22 6.81 -10.84 6.07
CA LYS A 22 7.98 -10.15 5.50
C LYS A 22 7.69 -8.67 5.30
N PRO A 23 8.71 -7.79 5.51
CA PRO A 23 8.54 -6.35 5.36
C PRO A 23 8.31 -5.90 3.91
N ASN A 24 8.74 -6.70 2.92
CA ASN A 24 8.58 -6.37 1.50
C ASN A 24 7.28 -6.96 0.92
N GLN A 25 6.15 -6.39 1.31
CA GLN A 25 4.83 -6.92 0.92
C GLN A 25 4.47 -6.67 -0.55
N VAL A 26 5.16 -5.74 -1.21
CA VAL A 26 5.04 -5.49 -2.65
C VAL A 26 5.28 -6.76 -3.47
N ASP A 27 6.10 -7.69 -2.97
CA ASP A 27 6.38 -8.96 -3.63
C ASP A 27 5.10 -9.79 -3.83
N VAL A 28 4.06 -9.60 -3.03
CA VAL A 28 2.77 -10.30 -3.16
C VAL A 28 2.04 -9.82 -4.41
N LEU A 29 1.88 -8.50 -4.60
CA LEU A 29 1.26 -7.94 -5.80
C LEU A 29 2.04 -8.32 -7.06
N VAL A 30 3.38 -8.18 -7.04
CA VAL A 30 4.22 -8.57 -8.17
C VAL A 30 4.10 -10.06 -8.49
N SER A 31 3.95 -10.91 -7.47
CA SER A 31 3.76 -12.35 -7.67
C SER A 31 2.37 -12.69 -8.19
N ALA A 32 1.33 -12.01 -7.72
CA ALA A 32 -0.02 -12.16 -8.25
C ALA A 32 -0.05 -11.75 -9.73
N TYR A 33 0.61 -10.63 -10.06
CA TYR A 33 0.77 -10.16 -11.43
C TYR A 33 1.53 -11.19 -12.30
N LYS A 34 2.61 -11.76 -11.78
CA LYS A 34 3.33 -12.82 -12.48
C LYS A 34 2.43 -14.02 -12.78
N VAL A 35 1.60 -14.46 -11.82
CA VAL A 35 0.68 -15.59 -12.01
C VAL A 35 -0.31 -15.31 -13.15
N ILE A 36 -0.92 -14.12 -13.19
CA ILE A 36 -1.87 -13.79 -14.27
C ILE A 36 -1.18 -13.78 -15.65
N VAL A 37 0.04 -13.22 -15.75
CA VAL A 37 0.74 -13.11 -17.03
C VAL A 37 1.32 -14.44 -17.51
N THR A 38 2.00 -15.18 -16.63
CA THR A 38 2.79 -16.36 -17.04
C THR A 38 2.04 -17.68 -16.92
N THR A 39 0.99 -17.73 -16.10
CA THR A 39 0.32 -19.00 -15.74
C THR A 39 -1.14 -19.01 -16.18
N LEU A 40 -1.88 -17.91 -15.95
CA LEU A 40 -3.32 -17.84 -16.20
C LEU A 40 -3.68 -17.16 -17.53
N GLY A 41 -2.71 -16.60 -18.24
CA GLY A 41 -2.93 -16.02 -19.57
C GLY A 41 -3.52 -17.08 -20.52
N PRO A 42 -4.61 -16.78 -21.24
CA PRO A 42 -5.29 -17.76 -22.09
C PRO A 42 -4.34 -18.31 -23.13
N GLU A 43 -3.63 -17.45 -23.86
CA GLU A 43 -2.68 -17.81 -24.93
C GLU A 43 -1.26 -18.14 -24.43
N ALA A 44 -1.01 -18.10 -23.12
CA ALA A 44 0.32 -18.34 -22.57
C ALA A 44 0.65 -19.84 -22.52
N SER A 45 1.87 -20.21 -22.91
CA SER A 45 2.41 -21.56 -22.66
C SER A 45 2.46 -21.85 -21.16
N LEU A 46 2.07 -23.06 -20.76
CA LEU A 46 2.13 -23.49 -19.36
C LEU A 46 3.51 -24.03 -19.03
N ARG A 47 4.28 -23.36 -18.18
CA ARG A 47 5.52 -23.95 -17.66
C ARG A 47 5.22 -25.26 -16.92
N LYS A 48 5.97 -26.33 -17.19
CA LYS A 48 5.78 -27.61 -16.50
C LYS A 48 6.20 -27.51 -15.03
N TYR A 49 5.59 -28.31 -14.17
CA TYR A 49 5.85 -28.32 -12.73
C TYR A 49 7.30 -28.69 -12.37
N ASP A 50 7.94 -29.51 -13.19
CA ASP A 50 9.32 -30.00 -13.04
C ASP A 50 10.36 -29.16 -13.80
N ALA A 51 9.92 -28.10 -14.50
CA ALA A 51 10.80 -27.26 -15.30
C ALA A 51 11.78 -26.48 -14.42
N THR A 52 13.08 -26.69 -14.61
CA THR A 52 14.15 -25.98 -13.89
C THR A 52 14.61 -24.74 -14.66
N ARG A 53 15.60 -24.01 -14.13
CA ARG A 53 16.26 -22.92 -14.88
C ARG A 53 17.10 -23.45 -16.04
N GLU A 54 17.73 -24.60 -15.85
CA GLU A 54 18.63 -25.24 -16.82
C GLU A 54 17.84 -25.99 -17.90
N ASN A 55 16.65 -26.48 -17.57
CA ASN A 55 15.75 -27.16 -18.50
C ASN A 55 14.34 -26.54 -18.47
N PRO A 56 14.12 -25.42 -19.18
CA PRO A 56 12.83 -24.76 -19.23
C PRO A 56 11.87 -25.50 -20.16
N THR A 57 11.01 -26.35 -19.60
CA THR A 57 9.97 -27.07 -20.35
C THR A 57 8.59 -26.42 -20.17
N SER A 58 7.77 -26.46 -21.21
CA SER A 58 6.39 -25.94 -21.18
C SER A 58 5.44 -26.78 -22.03
N TYR A 59 4.14 -26.73 -21.72
CA TYR A 59 3.06 -27.19 -22.57
C TYR A 59 2.57 -26.01 -23.42
N HIS A 60 2.44 -26.22 -24.72
CA HIS A 60 1.83 -25.25 -25.62
C HIS A 60 0.32 -25.15 -25.32
N HIS A 61 -0.29 -23.97 -25.53
CA HIS A 61 -1.71 -23.77 -25.24
C HIS A 61 -2.61 -24.80 -25.95
N SER A 62 -2.35 -25.06 -27.24
CA SER A 62 -3.12 -26.04 -28.04
C SER A 62 -2.97 -27.50 -27.58
N THR A 63 -2.00 -27.83 -26.72
CA THR A 63 -1.77 -29.18 -26.21
C THR A 63 -2.30 -29.37 -24.78
N LEU A 64 -2.99 -28.37 -24.24
CA LEU A 64 -3.62 -28.44 -22.92
C LEU A 64 -4.89 -29.28 -22.97
N MET A 65 -5.10 -30.10 -21.94
CA MET A 65 -6.35 -30.85 -21.79
C MET A 65 -7.53 -29.87 -21.59
N PRO A 66 -8.74 -30.20 -22.10
CA PRO A 66 -9.92 -29.32 -21.96
C PRO A 66 -10.21 -28.90 -20.52
N LEU A 67 -10.04 -29.82 -19.55
CA LEU A 67 -10.18 -29.52 -18.12
C LEU A 67 -9.20 -28.45 -17.64
N VAL A 68 -7.95 -28.48 -18.11
CA VAL A 68 -6.91 -27.52 -17.72
C VAL A 68 -7.21 -26.15 -18.32
N VAL A 69 -7.63 -26.10 -19.60
CA VAL A 69 -8.06 -24.87 -20.25
C VAL A 69 -9.22 -24.25 -19.48
N LYS A 70 -10.26 -25.03 -19.18
CA LYS A 70 -11.41 -24.51 -18.44
C LYS A 70 -11.06 -24.05 -17.03
N THR A 71 -10.23 -24.80 -16.31
CA THR A 71 -9.77 -24.43 -14.97
C THR A 71 -8.95 -23.13 -15.02
N ARG A 72 -8.07 -22.98 -16.02
CA ARG A 72 -7.27 -21.78 -16.22
C ARG A 72 -8.16 -20.56 -16.48
N GLU A 73 -9.16 -20.67 -17.35
CA GLU A 73 -10.12 -19.60 -17.62
C GLU A 73 -10.84 -19.15 -16.34
N LEU A 74 -11.41 -20.10 -15.59
CA LEU A 74 -12.12 -19.81 -14.35
C LEU A 74 -11.21 -19.13 -13.31
N LEU A 75 -9.97 -19.60 -13.18
CA LEU A 75 -8.99 -18.97 -12.29
C LEU A 75 -8.61 -17.57 -12.78
N SER A 76 -8.41 -17.39 -14.09
CA SER A 76 -8.09 -16.08 -14.67
C SER A 76 -9.20 -15.07 -14.40
N ASP A 77 -10.46 -15.45 -14.59
CA ASP A 77 -11.63 -14.61 -14.28
C ASP A 77 -11.75 -14.32 -12.77
N ALA A 78 -11.48 -15.32 -11.91
CA ALA A 78 -11.51 -15.14 -10.46
C ALA A 78 -10.40 -14.19 -9.99
N PHE A 79 -9.17 -14.33 -10.51
CA PHE A 79 -8.06 -13.42 -10.21
C PHE A 79 -8.37 -12.01 -10.69
N HIS A 80 -8.94 -11.90 -11.90
CA HIS A 80 -9.32 -10.62 -12.45
C HIS A 80 -10.37 -9.92 -11.60
N SER A 81 -11.54 -10.54 -11.41
CA SER A 81 -12.65 -9.96 -10.64
C SER A 81 -12.25 -9.55 -9.22
N ARG A 82 -11.45 -10.37 -8.52
CA ARG A 82 -11.08 -10.14 -7.12
C ARG A 82 -9.90 -9.20 -6.92
N PHE A 83 -8.94 -9.17 -7.84
CA PHE A 83 -7.69 -8.41 -7.67
C PHE A 83 -7.48 -7.35 -8.75
N PHE A 84 -7.62 -7.70 -10.03
CA PHE A 84 -7.19 -6.83 -11.14
C PHE A 84 -8.31 -6.00 -11.79
N SER A 85 -9.56 -6.20 -11.37
CA SER A 85 -10.70 -5.37 -11.78
C SER A 85 -10.45 -3.89 -11.48
N ARG A 86 -9.68 -3.58 -10.42
CA ARG A 86 -9.18 -2.24 -10.07
C ARG A 86 -8.36 -1.51 -11.15
N TYR A 87 -8.04 -2.16 -12.27
CA TYR A 87 -7.35 -1.55 -13.42
C TYR A 87 -8.23 -1.46 -14.68
N THR A 88 -9.44 -2.00 -14.64
CA THR A 88 -10.27 -2.22 -15.84
C THR A 88 -11.74 -1.86 -15.64
N ASP A 89 -12.27 -2.06 -14.43
CA ASP A 89 -13.63 -1.74 -14.05
C ASP A 89 -13.67 -0.33 -13.45
N ARG A 90 -14.50 0.53 -14.04
CA ARG A 90 -14.59 1.95 -13.69
C ARG A 90 -15.08 2.19 -12.26
N GLU A 91 -16.02 1.39 -11.76
CA GLU A 91 -16.58 1.59 -10.42
C GLU A 91 -15.61 1.08 -9.35
N VAL A 92 -14.93 -0.03 -9.62
CA VAL A 92 -13.86 -0.52 -8.75
C VAL A 92 -12.70 0.47 -8.73
N MET A 93 -12.32 1.03 -9.89
CA MET A 93 -11.24 2.02 -9.98
C MET A 93 -11.50 3.27 -9.13
N ARG A 94 -12.75 3.71 -9.00
CA ARG A 94 -13.10 4.88 -8.18
C ARG A 94 -13.00 4.62 -6.68
N THR A 95 -13.35 3.41 -6.26
CA THR A 95 -13.50 3.04 -4.84
C THR A 95 -12.28 2.32 -4.28
N CYS A 96 -11.36 1.85 -5.13
CA CYS A 96 -10.18 1.13 -4.69
C CYS A 96 -9.23 2.00 -3.84
N SER A 97 -8.70 1.42 -2.76
CA SER A 97 -7.74 2.08 -1.88
C SER A 97 -6.34 2.23 -2.49
N TYR A 98 -6.00 1.40 -3.48
CA TYR A 98 -4.71 1.38 -4.16
C TYR A 98 -3.46 1.24 -3.25
N VAL A 99 -3.60 0.63 -2.07
CA VAL A 99 -2.51 0.51 -1.09
C VAL A 99 -1.29 -0.23 -1.66
N TRP A 100 -1.49 -1.29 -2.44
CA TRP A 100 -0.38 -2.06 -3.01
C TRP A 100 0.38 -1.27 -4.08
N GLU A 101 -0.34 -0.45 -4.85
CA GLU A 101 0.22 0.44 -5.84
C GLU A 101 1.02 1.58 -5.16
N MET A 102 0.52 2.09 -4.03
CA MET A 102 1.28 3.02 -3.17
C MET A 102 2.56 2.36 -2.63
N GLN A 103 2.48 1.11 -2.15
CA GLN A 103 3.65 0.35 -1.71
C GLN A 103 4.66 0.16 -2.87
N MET A 104 4.20 -0.09 -4.10
CA MET A 104 5.07 -0.14 -5.29
C MET A 104 5.76 1.20 -5.56
N LEU A 105 5.00 2.31 -5.52
CA LEU A 105 5.55 3.65 -5.76
C LEU A 105 6.54 4.09 -4.67
N LEU A 106 6.43 3.56 -3.46
CA LEU A 106 7.35 3.81 -2.35
C LEU A 106 8.50 2.79 -2.28
N HIS A 107 8.56 1.82 -3.18
CA HIS A 107 9.64 0.84 -3.22
C HIS A 107 10.79 1.35 -4.12
N PRO A 108 12.05 1.44 -3.65
CA PRO A 108 13.17 2.01 -4.42
C PRO A 108 13.34 1.45 -5.84
N ASN A 109 13.13 0.13 -6.01
CA ASN A 109 13.27 -0.55 -7.30
C ASN A 109 12.02 -0.48 -8.22
N LEU A 110 10.86 -0.05 -7.71
CA LEU A 110 9.58 -0.11 -8.44
C LEU A 110 8.88 1.25 -8.54
N LYS A 111 9.47 2.30 -7.96
CA LYS A 111 8.88 3.64 -7.83
C LYS A 111 8.56 4.37 -9.12
N GLN A 112 9.04 3.89 -10.25
CA GLN A 112 8.86 4.55 -11.55
C GLN A 112 7.36 4.65 -11.89
N PRO A 113 6.77 5.87 -11.93
CA PRO A 113 5.33 6.03 -12.11
C PRO A 113 4.82 5.51 -13.45
N ASP A 114 5.67 5.57 -14.48
CA ASP A 114 5.40 5.05 -15.83
C ASP A 114 5.99 3.65 -16.06
N GLY A 115 6.52 3.03 -15.01
CA GLY A 115 7.19 1.74 -15.06
C GLY A 115 6.26 0.56 -14.81
N ALA A 116 6.60 -0.27 -13.82
CA ALA A 116 5.96 -1.56 -13.59
C ALA A 116 4.44 -1.47 -13.42
N LEU A 117 3.94 -0.46 -12.68
CA LEU A 117 2.51 -0.30 -12.44
C LEU A 117 1.73 -0.03 -13.74
N MET A 118 2.24 0.81 -14.63
CA MET A 118 1.57 1.10 -15.90
C MET A 118 1.58 -0.10 -16.84
N GLU A 119 2.67 -0.87 -16.85
CA GLU A 119 2.73 -2.14 -17.59
C GLU A 119 1.76 -3.19 -17.03
N MET A 120 1.53 -3.20 -15.71
CA MET A 120 0.51 -4.05 -15.09
C MET A 120 -0.90 -3.68 -15.54
N VAL A 121 -1.26 -2.39 -15.48
CA VAL A 121 -2.57 -1.89 -15.94
C VAL A 121 -2.80 -2.23 -17.41
N LYS A 122 -1.80 -1.99 -18.26
CA LYS A 122 -1.84 -2.30 -19.68
C LYS A 122 -2.04 -3.78 -19.96
N THR A 123 -1.27 -4.63 -19.28
CA THR A 123 -1.37 -6.08 -19.48
C THR A 123 -2.72 -6.62 -19.03
N CYS A 124 -3.25 -6.14 -17.90
CA CYS A 124 -4.59 -6.49 -17.44
C CYS A 124 -5.67 -6.04 -18.45
N GLY A 125 -5.57 -4.83 -18.99
CA GLY A 125 -6.48 -4.36 -20.04
C GLY A 125 -6.42 -5.19 -21.32
N LYS A 126 -5.22 -5.56 -21.79
CA LYS A 126 -5.03 -6.44 -22.96
C LYS A 126 -5.61 -7.83 -22.74
N LEU A 127 -5.41 -8.41 -21.55
CA LEU A 127 -6.01 -9.70 -21.20
C LEU A 127 -7.54 -9.67 -21.21
N ARG A 128 -8.14 -8.50 -20.97
CA ARG A 128 -9.59 -8.26 -21.08
C ARG A 128 -10.02 -7.71 -22.44
N ARG A 129 -9.10 -7.65 -23.42
CA ARG A 129 -9.35 -7.17 -24.78
C ARG A 129 -9.97 -5.76 -24.81
N LEU A 130 -9.55 -4.90 -23.89
CA LEU A 130 -9.91 -3.49 -23.92
C LEU A 130 -9.16 -2.77 -25.04
N ASP A 131 -9.78 -1.74 -25.60
CA ASP A 131 -9.14 -0.87 -26.59
C ASP A 131 -7.95 -0.12 -26.00
N ASP A 132 -6.92 0.14 -26.80
CA ASP A 132 -5.70 0.83 -26.37
C ASP A 132 -6.01 2.24 -25.81
N ASP A 133 -7.05 2.92 -26.31
CA ASP A 133 -7.49 4.21 -25.79
C ASP A 133 -8.06 4.12 -24.38
N VAL A 134 -8.82 3.06 -24.10
CA VAL A 134 -9.36 2.78 -22.76
C VAL A 134 -8.22 2.43 -21.81
N ILE A 135 -7.25 1.62 -22.28
CA ILE A 135 -6.07 1.26 -21.49
C ILE A 135 -5.28 2.51 -21.10
N ARG A 136 -5.00 3.41 -22.04
CA ARG A 136 -4.28 4.67 -21.77
C ARG A 136 -5.03 5.57 -20.77
N ARG A 137 -6.35 5.66 -20.88
CA ARG A 137 -7.19 6.37 -19.89
C ARG A 137 -7.07 5.73 -18.51
N ASN A 138 -7.17 4.41 -18.42
CA ASN A 138 -7.07 3.69 -17.14
C ASN A 138 -5.70 3.86 -16.50
N GLN A 139 -4.62 3.82 -17.29
CA GLN A 139 -3.26 4.14 -16.82
C GLN A 139 -3.19 5.53 -16.19
N SER A 140 -3.72 6.56 -16.89
CA SER A 140 -3.74 7.93 -16.37
C SER A 140 -4.54 8.04 -15.07
N VAL A 141 -5.72 7.40 -15.01
CA VAL A 141 -6.57 7.42 -13.82
C VAL A 141 -5.83 6.79 -12.64
N VAL A 142 -5.38 5.54 -12.78
CA VAL A 142 -4.65 4.82 -11.72
C VAL A 142 -3.44 5.62 -11.26
N LYS A 143 -2.62 6.13 -12.19
CA LYS A 143 -1.44 6.95 -11.86
C LYS A 143 -1.81 8.17 -11.03
N SER A 144 -2.81 8.94 -11.47
CA SER A 144 -3.25 10.15 -10.78
C SER A 144 -3.83 9.84 -9.40
N THR A 145 -4.68 8.81 -9.28
CA THR A 145 -5.32 8.42 -8.02
C THR A 145 -4.31 7.92 -7.00
N VAL A 146 -3.33 7.10 -7.40
CA VAL A 146 -2.30 6.60 -6.49
C VAL A 146 -1.44 7.75 -5.95
N LYS A 147 -1.02 8.68 -6.83
CA LYS A 147 -0.27 9.88 -6.41
C LYS A 147 -1.09 10.76 -5.46
N GLN A 148 -2.37 10.99 -5.79
CA GLN A 148 -3.26 11.80 -4.97
C GLN A 148 -3.48 11.18 -3.58
N LYS A 149 -3.67 9.86 -3.48
CA LYS A 149 -3.82 9.16 -2.20
C LYS A 149 -2.54 9.22 -1.36
N LEU A 150 -1.36 9.03 -1.97
CA LEU A 150 -0.08 9.24 -1.28
C LEU A 150 0.06 10.66 -0.73
N ARG A 151 -0.29 11.66 -1.54
CA ARG A 151 -0.27 13.06 -1.13
C ARG A 151 -1.22 13.32 0.02
N SER A 152 -2.43 12.74 0.00
CA SER A 152 -3.39 12.87 1.10
C SER A 152 -2.80 12.33 2.41
N ILE A 153 -2.16 11.17 2.38
CA ILE A 153 -1.48 10.61 3.56
C ILE A 153 -0.37 11.55 4.04
N MET A 154 0.43 12.12 3.14
CA MET A 154 1.46 13.10 3.50
C MET A 154 0.86 14.35 4.14
N ARG A 155 -0.28 14.83 3.63
CA ARG A 155 -1.02 15.98 4.14
C ARG A 155 -1.51 15.75 5.57
N ASP A 156 -2.13 14.59 5.80
CA ASP A 156 -2.69 14.24 7.11
C ASP A 156 -1.59 14.04 8.18
N LEU A 157 -0.35 13.75 7.75
CA LEU A 157 0.81 13.61 8.62
C LEU A 157 1.57 14.92 8.85
N ALA A 158 1.27 15.97 8.08
CA ALA A 158 1.94 17.23 8.27
C ALA A 158 1.47 17.90 9.56
N PRO A 159 2.40 18.49 10.35
CA PRO A 159 2.00 19.26 11.51
C PRO A 159 1.09 20.41 11.08
N PRO A 160 0.07 20.78 11.88
CA PRO A 160 -0.79 21.92 11.58
C PRO A 160 0.06 23.17 11.40
N CYS A 161 -0.33 24.02 10.45
CA CYS A 161 0.36 25.22 9.97
C CYS A 161 0.49 26.36 11.03
N THR A 162 0.65 26.01 12.30
CA THR A 162 0.89 26.88 13.46
C THR A 162 2.36 27.06 13.80
N GLU A 163 3.26 26.23 13.26
CA GLU A 163 4.69 26.56 13.31
C GLU A 163 5.01 27.55 12.21
N GLN A 164 4.87 28.82 12.59
CA GLN A 164 5.37 29.99 11.88
C GLN A 164 6.70 29.65 11.21
N ILE A 165 6.66 29.64 9.88
CA ILE A 165 7.81 29.98 9.07
C ILE A 165 8.18 31.42 9.47
N ASN A 166 9.01 31.55 10.50
CA ASN A 166 9.64 32.79 10.87
C ASN A 166 10.77 33.03 9.86
N ILE A 167 10.41 33.22 8.59
CA ILE A 167 11.32 33.83 7.62
C ILE A 167 11.31 35.31 7.95
N SER A 168 12.24 35.72 8.82
CA SER A 168 12.75 37.08 8.78
C SER A 168 13.06 37.41 7.31
N PRO A 169 12.57 38.52 6.74
CA PRO A 169 12.89 38.88 5.36
C PRO A 169 14.39 39.18 5.29
N GLN A 170 15.20 38.15 5.02
CA GLN A 170 16.56 38.34 4.57
C GLN A 170 16.46 38.95 3.19
N GLN A 171 16.87 40.22 3.13
CA GLN A 171 17.10 41.00 1.93
C GLN A 171 17.80 40.11 0.89
N ILE A 172 17.08 39.81 -0.19
CA ILE A 172 17.70 39.29 -1.42
C ILE A 172 18.52 40.46 -1.99
N PRO A 173 19.86 40.38 -2.03
CA PRO A 173 20.66 41.40 -2.69
C PRO A 173 20.60 41.13 -4.20
N GLY A 174 19.72 41.83 -4.90
CA GLY A 174 19.66 41.74 -6.36
C GLY A 174 18.30 42.02 -6.96
N TYR A 175 17.74 43.22 -6.72
CA TYR A 175 16.79 43.78 -7.67
C TYR A 175 17.21 45.23 -7.97
N VAL A 176 17.92 45.39 -9.09
CA VAL A 176 18.33 46.70 -9.59
C VAL A 176 17.10 47.28 -10.28
N SER A 177 16.34 48.11 -9.56
CA SER A 177 15.12 48.75 -10.05
C SER A 177 15.40 50.03 -10.87
N ASP A 178 16.56 50.14 -11.54
CA ASP A 178 16.98 51.36 -12.26
C ASP A 178 17.46 51.06 -13.70
N ALA A 179 16.79 50.14 -14.41
CA ALA A 179 17.19 49.84 -15.79
C ALA A 179 16.60 50.79 -16.85
N PHE A 180 15.58 51.59 -16.52
CA PHE A 180 14.94 52.49 -17.49
C PHE A 180 14.51 53.82 -16.86
N SER A 181 14.76 54.91 -17.59
CA SER A 181 14.26 56.25 -17.27
C SER A 181 12.75 56.29 -17.39
N ASP A 182 12.06 57.00 -16.49
CA ASP A 182 10.59 57.10 -16.40
C ASP A 182 9.92 57.41 -17.76
N ASP A 183 10.54 58.28 -18.57
CA ASP A 183 10.07 58.66 -19.90
C ASP A 183 9.90 57.48 -20.90
N LEU A 184 10.65 56.38 -20.72
CA LEU A 184 10.56 55.19 -21.58
C LEU A 184 9.49 54.20 -21.10
N SER A 185 9.21 54.18 -19.79
CA SER A 185 8.19 53.31 -19.19
C SER A 185 6.77 53.72 -19.61
N GLU A 186 6.55 55.02 -19.80
CA GLU A 186 5.28 55.59 -20.24
C GLU A 186 5.04 55.38 -21.74
N LEU A 187 6.09 55.41 -22.58
CA LEU A 187 5.99 55.21 -24.03
C LEU A 187 5.55 53.77 -24.41
N PHE A 188 5.88 52.77 -23.58
CA PHE A 188 5.62 51.35 -23.85
C PHE A 188 4.56 50.69 -22.95
N ASN A 189 3.88 51.45 -22.07
CA ASN A 189 2.82 50.93 -21.18
C ASN A 189 3.24 49.67 -20.39
N ILE A 190 4.45 49.65 -19.84
CA ILE A 190 4.92 48.52 -19.02
C ILE A 190 4.23 48.60 -17.66
N ARG A 191 3.07 47.94 -17.51
CA ARG A 191 2.43 47.72 -16.21
C ARG A 191 3.22 46.66 -15.44
N THR A 192 3.81 47.05 -14.32
CA THR A 192 4.27 46.13 -13.28
C THR A 192 3.06 45.39 -12.72
N ILE A 193 2.89 44.13 -13.13
CA ILE A 193 1.91 43.24 -12.53
C ILE A 193 2.48 42.84 -11.17
N ALA A 194 1.93 43.40 -10.09
CA ALA A 194 2.20 42.89 -8.74
C ALA A 194 1.62 41.47 -8.65
N ALA A 195 2.48 40.48 -8.43
CA ALA A 195 2.05 39.11 -8.18
C ALA A 195 1.29 39.05 -6.84
N GLU A 196 0.07 38.50 -6.85
CA GLU A 196 -0.66 38.23 -5.61
C GLU A 196 0.09 37.19 -4.78
N PRO A 197 0.20 37.36 -3.45
CA PRO A 197 0.86 36.38 -2.59
C PRO A 197 0.02 35.10 -2.48
N ALA A 198 0.61 33.96 -2.86
CA ALA A 198 -0.02 32.64 -2.73
C ALA A 198 -0.41 32.35 -1.27
N THR A 199 -1.59 31.76 -1.06
CA THR A 199 -2.07 31.37 0.27
C THR A 199 -1.17 30.27 0.89
N PRO A 200 -0.93 30.27 2.22
CA PRO A 200 -0.01 29.33 2.88
C PRO A 200 -0.29 27.84 2.64
N GLN A 201 -1.55 27.48 2.38
CA GLN A 201 -1.98 26.11 2.07
C GLN A 201 -1.47 25.64 0.71
N LEU A 202 -1.45 26.52 -0.31
CA LEU A 202 -0.93 26.20 -1.65
C LEU A 202 0.57 25.92 -1.60
N LEU A 203 1.31 26.75 -0.84
CA LEU A 203 2.75 26.56 -0.63
C LEU A 203 3.06 25.23 0.07
N HIS A 204 2.23 24.81 1.04
CA HIS A 204 2.41 23.55 1.74
C HIS A 204 2.17 22.33 0.84
N GLU A 205 1.16 22.44 -0.02
CA GLU A 205 0.83 21.43 -1.01
C GLU A 205 1.94 21.31 -2.08
N GLU A 206 2.49 22.42 -2.56
CA GLU A 206 3.61 22.43 -3.51
C GLU A 206 4.86 21.73 -2.96
N VAL A 207 5.19 21.95 -1.68
CA VAL A 207 6.34 21.28 -1.03
C VAL A 207 6.19 19.75 -1.02
N MET A 208 4.97 19.23 -0.83
CA MET A 208 4.72 17.78 -0.87
C MET A 208 4.87 17.20 -2.28
N ASP A 209 4.40 17.94 -3.30
CA ASP A 209 4.58 17.54 -4.70
C ASP A 209 6.06 17.53 -5.09
N GLU A 210 6.80 18.55 -4.67
CA GLU A 210 8.24 18.62 -4.90
C GLU A 210 8.96 17.44 -4.24
N GLU A 211 8.61 17.09 -3.00
CA GLU A 211 9.21 15.94 -2.31
C GLU A 211 8.89 14.62 -3.04
N LEU A 212 7.64 14.45 -3.49
CA LEU A 212 7.19 13.25 -4.21
C LEU A 212 7.84 13.13 -5.59
N GLU A 213 7.93 14.22 -6.35
CA GLU A 213 8.60 14.24 -7.65
C GLU A 213 10.11 14.06 -7.51
N ARG A 214 10.72 14.61 -6.46
CA ARG A 214 12.13 14.36 -6.12
C ARG A 214 12.35 12.87 -5.84
N TRP A 215 11.45 12.23 -5.10
CA TRP A 215 11.51 10.79 -4.85
C TRP A 215 11.50 9.95 -6.13
N PHE A 216 10.62 10.27 -7.09
CA PHE A 216 10.56 9.53 -8.35
C PHE A 216 11.82 9.68 -9.21
N ARG A 217 12.55 10.78 -9.07
CA ARG A 217 13.79 11.06 -9.81
C ARG A 217 15.05 10.55 -9.11
N ASP A 218 15.00 10.35 -7.80
CA ASP A 218 16.15 9.94 -6.99
C ASP A 218 16.65 8.54 -7.39
N PRO A 219 17.94 8.33 -7.69
CA PRO A 219 18.47 7.00 -8.02
C PRO A 219 18.72 6.10 -6.79
N SER A 220 18.40 6.54 -5.58
CA SER A 220 18.65 5.80 -4.33
C SER A 220 18.09 4.37 -4.34
N LEU A 221 18.93 3.41 -3.93
CA LEU A 221 18.63 1.98 -3.86
C LEU A 221 18.75 1.43 -2.44
N LEU A 222 18.23 0.22 -2.26
CA LEU A 222 18.42 -0.59 -1.05
C LEU A 222 19.90 -0.96 -0.89
N GLN A 223 20.43 -0.84 0.34
CA GLN A 223 21.81 -1.23 0.63
C GLN A 223 21.96 -2.75 0.80
N ALA A 224 23.17 -3.27 0.54
CA ALA A 224 23.52 -4.63 0.91
C ALA A 224 23.90 -4.69 2.39
N MET A 225 23.27 -5.59 3.15
CA MET A 225 23.55 -5.82 4.57
C MET A 225 24.10 -7.23 4.77
N ALA A 226 24.71 -7.49 5.94
CA ALA A 226 25.28 -8.80 6.28
C ALA A 226 24.27 -9.97 6.21
N LYS A 227 22.98 -9.69 6.43
CA LYS A 227 21.89 -10.68 6.41
C LYS A 227 21.07 -10.66 5.10
N GLY A 228 21.56 -10.00 4.06
CA GLY A 228 20.85 -9.80 2.78
C GLY A 228 20.57 -8.33 2.49
N PRO A 229 19.72 -8.01 1.50
CA PRO A 229 19.39 -6.61 1.19
C PRO A 229 18.64 -5.93 2.35
N GLU A 230 18.87 -4.63 2.50
CA GLU A 230 18.12 -3.72 3.38
C GLU A 230 16.60 -3.86 3.10
N SER A 231 15.77 -3.88 4.15
CA SER A 231 14.32 -3.88 3.96
C SER A 231 13.82 -2.48 3.60
N VAL A 232 12.68 -2.39 2.91
CA VAL A 232 12.08 -1.10 2.52
C VAL A 232 11.82 -0.19 3.72
N LEU A 233 11.39 -0.75 4.86
CA LEU A 233 11.20 0.03 6.09
C LEU A 233 12.52 0.56 6.67
N HIS A 234 13.61 -0.23 6.62
CA HIS A 234 14.93 0.26 7.04
C HIS A 234 15.45 1.35 6.11
N PHE A 235 15.21 1.21 4.80
CA PHE A 235 15.51 2.25 3.82
C PHE A 235 14.81 3.56 4.19
N TRP A 236 13.49 3.54 4.43
CA TRP A 236 12.74 4.75 4.78
C TRP A 236 13.17 5.33 6.13
N LYS A 237 13.47 4.49 7.12
CA LYS A 237 14.05 4.94 8.39
C LYS A 237 15.38 5.69 8.17
N ARG A 238 16.28 5.15 7.36
CA ARG A 238 17.55 5.80 7.02
C ARG A 238 17.35 7.12 6.27
N GLN A 239 16.38 7.18 5.37
CA GLN A 239 16.02 8.42 4.66
C GLN A 239 15.50 9.50 5.61
N GLN A 240 14.74 9.11 6.63
CA GLN A 240 14.27 10.00 7.69
C GLN A 240 15.43 10.51 8.55
N GLU A 241 16.31 9.61 9.01
CA GLU A 241 17.48 9.95 9.85
C GLU A 241 18.47 10.86 9.13
N SER A 242 18.59 10.72 7.80
CA SER A 242 19.45 11.56 6.96
C SER A 242 18.85 12.93 6.65
N GLY A 243 17.59 13.18 7.02
CA GLY A 243 16.87 14.42 6.67
C GLY A 243 16.57 14.55 5.17
N THR A 244 16.69 13.46 4.41
CA THR A 244 16.54 13.45 2.95
C THR A 244 15.09 13.67 2.53
N TYR A 245 14.14 13.14 3.29
CA TYR A 245 12.71 13.25 3.03
C TYR A 245 11.97 13.55 4.33
N ARG A 246 11.03 14.50 4.32
CA ARG A 246 10.34 14.98 5.51
C ARG A 246 9.04 14.21 5.76
N PHE A 247 8.25 13.99 4.72
CA PHE A 247 6.91 13.42 4.84
C PHE A 247 6.85 11.96 4.38
N LEU A 248 7.58 11.61 3.31
CA LEU A 248 7.53 10.28 2.71
C LEU A 248 7.90 9.13 3.65
N PRO A 249 8.90 9.24 4.56
CA PRO A 249 9.21 8.13 5.47
C PRO A 249 8.03 7.76 6.38
N SER A 250 7.30 8.77 6.88
CA SER A 250 6.12 8.57 7.71
C SER A 250 4.97 7.98 6.90
N ALA A 251 4.72 8.49 5.69
CA ALA A 251 3.71 7.93 4.78
C ALA A 251 4.03 6.47 4.42
N ALA A 252 5.29 6.16 4.14
CA ALA A 252 5.74 4.79 3.86
C ALA A 252 5.53 3.87 5.06
N ARG A 253 5.82 4.31 6.28
CA ARG A 253 5.56 3.51 7.48
C ARG A 253 4.09 3.11 7.59
N ILE A 254 3.14 4.00 7.29
CA ILE A 254 1.70 3.70 7.32
C ILE A 254 1.32 2.76 6.18
N VAL A 255 1.74 3.06 4.95
CA VAL A 255 1.39 2.28 3.76
C VAL A 255 1.94 0.84 3.85
N PHE A 256 3.13 0.65 4.41
CA PHE A 256 3.75 -0.67 4.62
C PHE A 256 3.28 -1.37 5.90
N ALA A 257 2.56 -0.70 6.81
CA ALA A 257 1.92 -1.35 7.95
C ALA A 257 0.67 -2.15 7.54
N VAL A 258 0.06 -1.83 6.39
CA VAL A 258 -1.11 -2.57 5.89
C VAL A 258 -0.67 -3.92 5.30
N PRO A 259 -1.13 -5.06 5.87
CA PRO A 259 -0.77 -6.38 5.38
C PRO A 259 -1.38 -6.70 4.02
N ALA A 260 -0.65 -7.43 3.18
CA ALA A 260 -1.12 -7.89 1.88
C ALA A 260 -2.11 -9.07 1.99
N SER A 261 -2.25 -9.68 3.16
CA SER A 261 -3.15 -10.80 3.41
C SER A 261 -3.59 -10.85 4.87
N SER A 262 -4.86 -11.23 5.10
CA SER A 262 -5.38 -11.58 6.42
C SER A 262 -4.73 -12.83 6.99
N ALA A 263 -4.07 -13.66 6.17
CA ALA A 263 -3.55 -14.94 6.63
C ALA A 263 -2.49 -14.83 7.75
N GLN A 264 -1.93 -13.63 7.98
CA GLN A 264 -1.09 -13.35 9.14
C GLN A 264 -1.88 -13.45 10.46
N ILE A 265 -3.09 -12.88 10.52
CA ILE A 265 -3.96 -12.98 11.70
C ILE A 265 -4.60 -14.37 11.83
N GLU A 266 -4.89 -15.04 10.71
CA GLU A 266 -5.43 -16.41 10.72
C GLU A 266 -4.46 -17.42 11.36
N ARG A 267 -3.15 -17.20 11.24
CA ARG A 267 -2.15 -18.02 11.92
C ARG A 267 -2.23 -17.84 13.43
N ASP A 268 -2.43 -16.61 13.90
CA ASP A 268 -2.61 -16.32 15.33
C ASP A 268 -3.88 -16.99 15.85
N PHE A 269 -4.99 -16.90 15.11
CA PHE A 269 -6.21 -17.62 15.44
C PHE A 269 -6.02 -19.14 15.46
N GLY A 270 -5.21 -19.68 14.55
CA GLY A 270 -4.86 -21.10 14.55
C GLY A 270 -4.11 -21.55 15.82
N ILE A 271 -3.21 -20.70 16.33
CA ILE A 271 -2.50 -20.94 17.61
C ILE A 271 -3.48 -20.88 18.78
N SER A 272 -4.37 -19.89 18.77
CA SER A 272 -5.36 -19.70 19.84
C SER A 272 -6.52 -20.71 19.79
N GLY A 273 -6.69 -21.45 18.70
CA GLY A 273 -7.78 -22.41 18.52
C GLY A 273 -7.89 -23.44 19.64
N GLN A 274 -6.76 -23.91 20.19
CA GLN A 274 -6.77 -24.87 21.32
C GLN A 274 -7.34 -24.28 22.62
N MET A 275 -7.17 -22.96 22.83
CA MET A 275 -7.72 -22.22 23.97
C MET A 275 -9.22 -21.92 23.82
N VAL A 276 -9.77 -22.09 22.60
CA VAL A 276 -11.19 -21.86 22.28
C VAL A 276 -11.98 -23.17 22.30
N THR A 277 -11.46 -24.23 21.67
CA THR A 277 -12.30 -25.40 21.29
C THR A 277 -12.26 -26.58 22.25
N VAL A 278 -11.25 -26.68 23.13
CA VAL A 278 -11.09 -27.87 23.99
C VAL A 278 -11.79 -27.62 25.33
N GLN A 279 -12.82 -28.40 25.66
CA GLN A 279 -13.61 -28.29 26.91
C GLN A 279 -12.78 -28.20 28.21
N ARG A 280 -11.55 -28.73 28.22
CA ARG A 280 -10.62 -28.66 29.37
C ARG A 280 -9.61 -27.50 29.33
N ALA A 281 -9.42 -26.85 28.18
CA ALA A 281 -8.49 -25.73 28.00
C ALA A 281 -9.21 -24.45 27.52
N SER A 282 -10.55 -24.44 27.52
CA SER A 282 -11.37 -23.30 27.17
C SER A 282 -11.14 -22.20 28.21
N LEU A 283 -10.51 -21.12 27.77
CA LEU A 283 -10.31 -19.91 28.56
C LEU A 283 -11.45 -18.93 28.29
N SER A 284 -11.62 -17.94 29.17
CA SER A 284 -12.51 -16.82 28.89
C SER A 284 -11.98 -15.96 27.74
N SER A 285 -12.85 -15.22 27.05
CA SER A 285 -12.50 -14.31 25.95
C SER A 285 -11.32 -13.41 26.30
N GLU A 286 -11.35 -12.85 27.50
CA GLU A 286 -10.36 -11.88 27.95
C GLU A 286 -8.98 -12.50 28.07
N ASN A 287 -8.93 -13.74 28.57
CA ASN A 287 -7.71 -14.49 28.71
C ASN A 287 -7.16 -14.93 27.35
N ILE A 288 -8.02 -15.27 26.39
CA ILE A 288 -7.59 -15.62 25.03
C ILE A 288 -6.94 -14.41 24.35
N ASP A 289 -7.53 -13.22 24.49
CA ASP A 289 -6.99 -11.99 23.93
C ASP A 289 -5.65 -11.61 24.56
N MET A 290 -5.57 -11.65 25.90
CA MET A 290 -4.32 -11.39 26.62
C MET A 290 -3.22 -12.39 26.25
N CYS A 291 -3.53 -13.69 26.22
CA CYS A 291 -2.56 -14.72 25.82
C CYS A 291 -2.10 -14.55 24.37
N SER A 292 -3.01 -14.21 23.45
CA SER A 292 -2.69 -13.96 22.05
C SER A 292 -1.77 -12.74 21.90
N PHE A 293 -2.08 -11.65 22.61
CA PHE A 293 -1.26 -10.44 22.64
C PHE A 293 0.14 -10.71 23.20
N LEU A 294 0.25 -11.38 24.36
CA LEU A 294 1.52 -11.71 24.98
C LEU A 294 2.36 -12.64 24.09
N ASN A 295 1.75 -13.65 23.49
CA ASN A 295 2.45 -14.57 22.60
C ASN A 295 3.04 -13.84 21.38
N ARG A 296 2.29 -12.90 20.80
CA ARG A 296 2.75 -12.11 19.65
C ARG A 296 3.83 -11.08 20.03
N ASN A 297 3.84 -10.60 21.27
CA ASN A 297 4.78 -9.61 21.79
C ASN A 297 5.86 -10.18 22.73
N ARG A 298 6.08 -11.50 22.73
CA ARG A 298 7.02 -12.19 23.63
C ARG A 298 8.47 -11.70 23.57
N GLU A 299 8.85 -11.02 22.50
CA GLU A 299 10.18 -10.40 22.37
C GLU A 299 10.34 -9.14 23.21
N PHE A 300 9.22 -8.50 23.58
CA PHE A 300 9.17 -7.31 24.42
C PHE A 300 8.83 -7.63 25.89
N ILE A 301 8.34 -8.84 26.17
CA ILE A 301 7.81 -9.23 27.47
C ILE A 301 8.41 -10.57 27.90
N ASP A 302 9.14 -10.56 29.01
CA ASP A 302 9.55 -11.77 29.71
C ASP A 302 8.52 -12.11 30.79
N VAL A 303 7.57 -12.98 30.45
CA VAL A 303 6.48 -13.40 31.35
C VAL A 303 7.02 -14.06 32.63
N THR A 304 8.25 -14.59 32.62
CA THR A 304 8.87 -15.18 33.81
C THR A 304 9.24 -14.16 34.88
N GLN A 305 9.30 -12.87 34.50
CA GLN A 305 9.58 -11.76 35.41
C GLN A 305 8.30 -11.15 36.01
N CYS A 306 7.12 -11.58 35.58
CA CYS A 306 5.85 -11.10 36.10
C CYS A 306 5.55 -11.75 37.47
N SER A 307 5.30 -10.93 38.48
CA SER A 307 4.80 -11.41 39.78
C SER A 307 3.40 -11.98 39.64
N ASN A 308 3.13 -13.10 40.32
CA ASN A 308 1.79 -13.66 40.37
C ASN A 308 0.84 -12.67 41.05
N LEU A 309 -0.25 -12.32 40.36
CA LEU A 309 -1.32 -11.53 40.94
C LEU A 309 -2.15 -12.40 41.91
N THR A 310 -2.63 -11.78 42.97
CA THR A 310 -3.71 -12.35 43.79
C THR A 310 -5.02 -12.34 43.02
N ALA A 311 -6.01 -13.13 43.48
CA ALA A 311 -7.32 -13.19 42.83
C ALA A 311 -8.07 -11.84 42.83
N GLU A 312 -7.77 -10.96 43.79
CA GLU A 312 -8.34 -9.61 43.86
C GLU A 312 -7.68 -8.69 42.83
N GLU A 313 -6.34 -8.64 42.81
CA GLU A 313 -5.58 -7.84 41.84
C GLU A 313 -5.84 -8.27 40.39
N ALA A 314 -6.04 -9.57 40.15
CA ALA A 314 -6.34 -10.08 38.81
C ALA A 314 -7.68 -9.56 38.27
N ARG A 315 -8.69 -9.36 39.13
CA ARG A 315 -10.00 -8.82 38.73
C ARG A 315 -9.91 -7.34 38.34
N ASP A 316 -9.07 -6.59 39.05
CA ASP A 316 -8.89 -5.15 38.82
C ASP A 316 -7.89 -4.85 37.69
N SER A 317 -7.12 -5.85 37.25
CA SER A 317 -6.09 -5.73 36.21
C SER A 317 -6.56 -6.14 34.82
N VAL A 318 -7.84 -6.50 34.63
CA VAL A 318 -8.39 -6.80 33.31
C VAL A 318 -8.43 -5.50 32.49
N PRO A 319 -7.70 -5.41 31.36
CA PRO A 319 -7.67 -4.17 30.59
C PRO A 319 -9.06 -3.80 30.05
N ALA A 320 -9.46 -2.54 30.19
CA ALA A 320 -10.78 -2.06 29.78
C ALA A 320 -11.07 -2.22 28.27
N ASN A 321 -10.04 -2.33 27.44
CA ASN A 321 -10.18 -2.60 26.00
C ASN A 321 -10.61 -4.04 25.68
N VAL A 322 -10.58 -4.94 26.67
CA VAL A 322 -11.01 -6.34 26.55
C VAL A 322 -12.47 -6.52 26.99
N THR A 323 -13.01 -5.53 27.71
CA THR A 323 -14.42 -5.48 28.15
C THR A 323 -15.26 -4.54 27.29
N VAL A 324 -14.78 -4.19 26.09
CA VAL A 324 -15.59 -3.44 25.12
C VAL A 324 -16.83 -4.25 24.81
N ASN A 325 -18.00 -3.69 25.11
CA ASN A 325 -19.26 -4.36 24.84
C ASN A 325 -19.41 -4.49 23.32
N LEU A 326 -19.13 -5.70 22.81
CA LEU A 326 -19.23 -6.02 21.39
C LEU A 326 -20.65 -6.33 20.97
N ASP A 327 -21.64 -6.35 21.87
CA ASP A 327 -23.05 -6.40 21.50
C ASP A 327 -23.43 -5.02 20.94
N PRO A 328 -23.54 -4.87 19.61
CA PRO A 328 -24.15 -3.68 19.05
C PRO A 328 -25.62 -3.78 19.41
N GLN A 329 -26.29 -2.69 19.80
CA GLN A 329 -27.76 -2.75 19.91
C GLN A 329 -28.38 -3.02 18.53
N THR A 330 -27.62 -2.81 17.45
CA THR A 330 -27.98 -3.21 16.09
C THR A 330 -26.75 -3.41 15.17
N ALA A 331 -26.84 -4.32 14.21
CA ALA A 331 -25.78 -4.60 13.21
C ALA A 331 -25.27 -3.37 12.43
N LEU A 332 -25.98 -2.25 12.46
CA LEU A 332 -25.58 -0.97 11.87
C LEU A 332 -24.46 -0.29 12.67
N GLU A 333 -24.49 -0.36 14.02
CA GLU A 333 -23.51 0.29 14.91
C GLU A 333 -22.14 -0.40 14.88
N MET A 334 -22.10 -1.68 14.51
CA MET A 334 -20.87 -2.45 14.36
C MET A 334 -19.99 -1.96 13.20
N PHE A 335 -20.60 -1.30 12.21
CA PHE A 335 -19.92 -0.67 11.06
C PHE A 335 -19.80 0.86 11.19
N GLU A 336 -20.25 1.43 12.31
CA GLU A 336 -20.14 2.87 12.63
C GLU A 336 -19.08 3.13 13.71
N SER A 337 -18.11 2.22 13.90
CA SER A 337 -17.02 2.53 14.84
C SER A 337 -16.26 3.76 14.35
N ASP A 338 -16.07 4.75 15.23
CA ASP A 338 -15.33 5.98 14.93
C ASP A 338 -13.94 5.72 14.32
N TRP A 339 -13.37 4.54 14.56
CA TRP A 339 -12.11 4.08 13.99
C TRP A 339 -12.21 3.62 12.54
N GLU A 340 -13.23 2.85 12.17
CA GLU A 340 -13.50 2.52 10.77
C GLU A 340 -13.95 3.77 10.02
N GLN A 341 -14.75 4.65 10.64
CA GLN A 341 -15.11 5.93 10.05
C GLN A 341 -13.90 6.84 9.89
N ALA A 342 -12.96 6.89 10.85
CA ALA A 342 -11.70 7.60 10.69
C ALA A 342 -10.82 6.98 9.58
N LEU A 343 -10.74 5.66 9.48
CA LEU A 343 -10.02 4.98 8.41
C LEU A 343 -10.67 5.26 7.04
N ILE A 344 -11.98 5.06 6.93
CA ILE A 344 -12.77 5.30 5.73
C ILE A 344 -12.68 6.77 5.36
N ASN A 345 -12.80 7.72 6.28
CA ASN A 345 -12.67 9.15 6.03
C ASN A 345 -11.25 9.49 5.56
N SER A 346 -10.20 8.98 6.21
CA SER A 346 -8.82 9.14 5.75
C SER A 346 -8.57 8.54 4.36
N PHE A 347 -9.33 7.51 3.95
CA PHE A 347 -9.21 6.90 2.62
C PHE A 347 -10.24 7.39 1.58
N SER A 348 -11.28 8.13 1.99
CA SER A 348 -12.43 8.54 1.18
C SER A 348 -12.66 10.06 1.09
N ALA A 349 -11.93 10.90 1.83
CA ALA A 349 -12.16 12.36 1.94
C ALA A 349 -11.92 13.22 0.67
N HIS A 350 -11.95 12.64 -0.54
CA HIS A 350 -11.87 13.40 -1.80
C HIS A 350 -13.01 13.10 -2.78
N ILE A 351 -14.22 12.88 -2.26
CA ILE A 351 -15.44 13.09 -3.05
C ILE A 351 -16.01 14.46 -2.64
N SER A 352 -15.39 15.53 -3.13
CA SER A 352 -16.07 16.82 -3.17
C SER A 352 -17.10 16.77 -4.29
N THR A 353 -18.36 16.53 -3.89
CA THR A 353 -19.53 16.90 -4.68
C THR A 353 -19.57 18.42 -4.80
N GLU A 354 -19.11 18.94 -5.92
CA GLU A 354 -19.74 20.12 -6.52
C GLU A 354 -20.29 19.70 -7.88
N LEU A 355 -21.55 20.08 -8.08
CA LEU A 355 -22.40 19.83 -9.24
C LEU A 355 -21.82 20.40 -10.53
#